data_AF-A7TTW9-F1
#
_entry.id   AF-A7TTW9-F1
#
_cell.length_a   1.000
_cell.length_b   1.000
_cell.length_c   1.000
_cell.angle_alpha   90.00
_cell.angle_beta   90.00
_cell.angle_gamma   90.00
#
_symmetry.space_group_name_H-M   'P 1'
#
loop_
_entity.id
_entity.type
_entity.pdbx_description
1 polymer ?
#
loop_
_entity_poly.entity_id
_entity_poly.type
_entity_poly.pdbx_seq_one_letter_code
_entity_poly.pdbx_strand_id
1 'polypeptide(L)'
;MRVRKKQSKRTSTRMKEGIKKKAAAQNRKERKLAKKDVTWKSRGKKDPGIPANFPYKNKIIEEIEAKKMKDLEEKELAKQQRLEAKKLALEQGETIMEDGMEEDDGQNGLAALVASAQEAASKYDGHSNFDEPEEELDVVDYNIDFYNDNDEGNTELEKSRKAYDKIFKTVVDASDVILYVLDARDPEGTRSRRVEQAVLQSQGKRLILILNKVDLIPPHVLEQWLNVLKSSFPT
;
A
#
# COMPACT_ATOMS: atom_id res chain seq x y z
N MET A 1 -11.73 -22.95 -43.88
CA MET A 1 -11.10 -22.49 -42.61
C MET A 1 -11.32 -23.54 -41.54
N ARG A 2 -10.27 -24.09 -40.91
CA ARG A 2 -10.43 -25.13 -39.87
C ARG A 2 -10.75 -24.48 -38.52
N VAL A 3 -12.03 -24.51 -38.13
CA VAL A 3 -12.48 -23.92 -36.86
C VAL A 3 -12.00 -24.77 -35.68
N ARG A 4 -11.33 -24.16 -34.70
CA ARG A 4 -10.86 -24.85 -33.48
C ARG A 4 -12.02 -25.06 -32.50
N LYS A 5 -11.94 -26.12 -31.71
CA LYS A 5 -12.95 -26.41 -30.68
C LYS A 5 -12.95 -25.30 -29.62
N LYS A 6 -14.13 -24.71 -29.41
CA LYS A 6 -14.35 -23.66 -28.40
C LYS A 6 -14.36 -24.27 -26.99
N GLN A 7 -13.67 -23.64 -26.05
CA GLN A 7 -13.69 -24.06 -24.65
C GLN A 7 -15.05 -23.80 -24.02
N SER A 8 -15.49 -24.71 -23.17
CA SER A 8 -16.75 -24.60 -22.44
C SER A 8 -16.63 -23.57 -21.33
N LYS A 9 -17.64 -22.72 -21.18
CA LYS A 9 -17.77 -21.80 -20.03
C LYS A 9 -18.36 -22.49 -18.78
N ARG A 10 -18.78 -23.75 -18.89
CA ARG A 10 -19.31 -24.52 -17.76
C ARG A 10 -18.17 -24.85 -16.80
N THR A 11 -18.32 -24.47 -15.54
CA THR A 11 -17.37 -24.78 -14.47
C THR A 11 -17.81 -26.00 -13.69
N SER A 12 -16.87 -26.90 -13.38
CA SER A 12 -17.14 -28.06 -12.53
C SER A 12 -17.38 -27.62 -11.09
N THR A 13 -18.19 -28.39 -10.36
CA THR A 13 -18.42 -28.16 -8.92
C THR A 13 -17.12 -28.18 -8.13
N ARG A 14 -16.21 -29.12 -8.44
CA ARG A 14 -14.86 -29.19 -7.86
C ARG A 14 -14.07 -27.89 -8.05
N MET A 15 -14.12 -27.27 -9.24
CA MET A 15 -13.44 -26.01 -9.51
C MET A 15 -14.06 -24.86 -8.70
N LYS A 16 -15.40 -24.78 -8.63
CA LYS A 16 -16.10 -23.75 -7.82
C LYS A 16 -15.74 -23.85 -6.34
N GLU A 17 -15.80 -25.05 -5.77
CA GLU A 17 -15.45 -25.27 -4.37
C GLU A 17 -13.96 -25.03 -4.10
N GLY A 18 -13.08 -25.38 -5.05
CA GLY A 18 -11.66 -25.05 -4.99
C GLY A 18 -11.41 -23.53 -4.95
N ILE A 19 -12.12 -22.75 -5.79
CA ILE A 19 -12.03 -21.29 -5.80
C ILE A 19 -12.50 -20.70 -4.47
N LYS A 20 -13.64 -21.17 -3.94
CA LYS A 20 -14.15 -20.72 -2.62
C LYS A 20 -13.14 -20.95 -1.51
N LYS A 21 -12.55 -22.16 -1.45
CA LYS A 21 -11.53 -22.51 -0.43
C LYS A 21 -10.28 -21.65 -0.58
N LYS A 22 -9.80 -21.43 -1.81
CA LYS A 22 -8.65 -20.55 -2.07
C LYS A 22 -8.92 -19.10 -1.66
N ALA A 23 -10.08 -18.54 -2.02
CA ALA A 23 -10.46 -17.19 -1.62
C ALA A 23 -10.57 -17.05 -0.09
N ALA A 24 -11.19 -18.02 0.58
CA ALA A 24 -11.28 -18.03 2.04
C ALA A 24 -9.89 -18.12 2.71
N ALA A 25 -8.99 -18.95 2.19
CA ALA A 25 -7.62 -19.05 2.69
C ALA A 25 -6.83 -17.74 2.49
N GLN A 26 -6.96 -17.11 1.32
CA GLN A 26 -6.35 -15.82 1.02
C GLN A 26 -6.84 -14.72 1.96
N ASN A 27 -8.16 -14.58 2.16
CA ASN A 27 -8.73 -13.60 3.09
C ASN A 27 -8.26 -13.83 4.54
N ARG A 28 -8.09 -15.09 4.95
CA ARG A 28 -7.50 -15.42 6.27
C ARG A 28 -6.05 -14.97 6.37
N LYS A 29 -5.24 -15.19 5.32
CA LYS A 29 -3.84 -14.75 5.26
C LYS A 29 -3.75 -13.22 5.30
N GLU A 30 -4.57 -12.52 4.52
CA GLU A 30 -4.66 -11.06 4.51
C GLU A 30 -5.09 -10.49 5.87
N ARG A 31 -6.05 -11.11 6.56
CA ARG A 31 -6.43 -10.70 7.93
C ARG A 31 -5.29 -10.85 8.93
N LYS A 32 -4.49 -11.91 8.81
CA LYS A 32 -3.30 -12.11 9.67
C LYS A 32 -2.22 -11.06 9.36
N LEU A 33 -1.95 -10.80 8.08
CA LEU A 33 -0.99 -9.79 7.63
C LEU A 33 -1.43 -8.37 8.03
N ALA A 34 -2.71 -8.04 7.89
CA ALA A 34 -3.26 -6.73 8.24
C ALA A 34 -3.13 -6.41 9.74
N LYS A 35 -3.08 -7.42 10.61
CA LYS A 35 -2.81 -7.25 12.04
C LYS A 35 -1.34 -7.02 12.37
N LYS A 36 -0.44 -7.51 11.50
CA LYS A 36 1.02 -7.36 11.63
C LYS A 36 1.56 -6.12 10.91
N ASP A 37 0.68 -5.41 10.19
CA ASP A 37 1.02 -4.23 9.41
C ASP A 37 1.34 -3.06 10.36
N VAL A 38 2.62 -2.76 10.53
CA VAL A 38 3.15 -1.70 11.40
C VAL A 38 2.95 -0.30 10.77
N THR A 39 2.45 -0.24 9.53
CA THR A 39 2.18 1.04 8.90
C THR A 39 1.08 1.78 9.67
N TRP A 40 1.43 2.96 10.19
CA TRP A 40 0.50 3.85 10.88
C TRP A 40 -0.60 4.27 9.89
N LYS A 41 -1.73 3.56 9.92
CA LYS A 41 -2.93 3.98 9.20
C LYS A 41 -3.51 5.15 9.97
N SER A 42 -3.35 6.36 9.45
CA SER A 42 -4.04 7.54 10.00
C SER A 42 -5.52 7.17 10.15
N ARG A 43 -6.06 7.27 11.37
CA ARG A 43 -7.48 6.94 11.64
C ARG A 43 -8.43 7.76 10.77
N GLY A 44 -8.00 8.93 10.30
CA GLY A 44 -8.72 9.77 9.35
C GLY A 44 -8.52 9.33 7.89
N LYS A 45 -9.63 9.28 7.15
CA LYS A 45 -9.59 9.21 5.68
C LYS A 45 -9.08 10.55 5.16
N LYS A 46 -8.07 10.53 4.28
CA LYS A 46 -7.65 11.74 3.54
C LYS A 46 -8.71 12.06 2.50
N ASP A 47 -9.27 13.26 2.57
CA ASP A 47 -10.21 13.76 1.56
C ASP A 47 -9.45 14.07 0.26
N PRO A 48 -9.83 13.50 -0.90
CA PRO A 48 -9.22 13.85 -2.18
C PRO A 48 -9.45 15.32 -2.62
N GLY A 49 -10.37 16.05 -1.98
CA GLY A 49 -10.59 17.48 -2.21
C GLY A 49 -11.23 17.80 -3.56
N ILE A 50 -11.27 19.09 -3.90
CA ILE A 50 -11.91 19.58 -5.13
C ILE A 50 -10.93 19.49 -6.31
N PRO A 51 -11.24 18.72 -7.37
CA PRO A 51 -10.38 18.61 -8.54
C PRO A 51 -10.13 19.94 -9.25
N ALA A 52 -8.94 20.11 -9.84
CA ALA A 52 -8.54 21.35 -10.49
C ALA A 52 -9.38 21.72 -11.74
N ASN A 53 -9.88 20.71 -12.47
CA ASN A 53 -10.60 20.92 -13.73
C ASN A 53 -12.06 21.32 -13.54
N PHE A 54 -12.51 21.53 -12.31
CA PHE A 54 -13.91 21.88 -12.04
C PHE A 54 -14.18 23.36 -12.38
N PRO A 55 -15.07 23.68 -13.35
CA PRO A 55 -15.25 25.04 -13.88
C PRO A 55 -15.63 26.11 -12.84
N TYR A 56 -16.30 25.71 -11.75
CA TYR A 56 -16.73 26.60 -10.68
C TYR A 56 -15.98 26.37 -9.36
N LYS A 57 -14.74 25.86 -9.43
CA LYS A 57 -13.91 25.58 -8.25
C LYS A 57 -13.77 26.80 -7.33
N ASN A 58 -13.57 27.98 -7.89
CA ASN A 58 -13.39 29.22 -7.12
C ASN A 58 -14.66 29.60 -6.34
N LYS A 59 -15.84 29.44 -6.95
CA LYS A 59 -17.13 29.68 -6.27
C LYS A 59 -17.33 28.75 -5.07
N ILE A 60 -16.98 27.47 -5.23
CA ILE A 60 -17.07 26.51 -4.12
C ILE A 60 -16.08 26.88 -3.00
N ILE A 61 -14.87 27.33 -3.34
CA ILE A 61 -13.89 27.77 -2.34
C ILE A 61 -14.42 28.98 -1.56
N GLU A 62 -14.96 29.99 -2.25
CA GLU A 62 -15.56 31.18 -1.64
C GLU A 62 -16.74 30.82 -0.71
N GLU A 63 -17.62 29.92 -1.14
CA GLU A 63 -18.74 29.43 -0.31
C GLU A 63 -18.26 28.69 0.95
N ILE A 64 -17.20 27.88 0.84
CA ILE A 64 -16.59 27.18 1.98
C ILE A 64 -15.97 28.17 2.97
N GLU A 65 -15.28 29.19 2.48
CA GLU A 65 -14.67 30.23 3.32
C GLU A 65 -15.73 31.05 4.05
N ALA A 66 -16.78 31.50 3.35
CA ALA A 66 -17.89 32.22 3.96
C ALA A 66 -18.58 31.39 5.05
N LYS A 67 -18.78 30.08 4.80
CA LYS A 67 -19.34 29.17 5.78
C LYS A 67 -18.44 29.02 7.01
N LYS A 68 -17.13 28.84 6.82
CA LYS A 68 -16.17 28.76 7.93
C LYS A 68 -16.16 30.02 8.80
N MET A 69 -16.24 31.20 8.18
CA MET A 69 -16.30 32.47 8.93
C MET A 69 -17.56 32.55 9.78
N LYS A 70 -18.71 32.18 9.22
CA LYS A 70 -19.99 32.17 9.95
C LYS A 70 -19.99 31.15 11.09
N ASP A 71 -19.53 29.93 10.82
CA ASP A 71 -19.45 28.86 11.83
C ASP A 71 -18.51 29.27 12.99
N LEU A 72 -17.43 30.01 12.70
CA LEU A 72 -16.51 30.53 13.72
C LEU A 72 -17.14 31.64 14.57
N GLU A 73 -17.84 32.59 13.94
CA GLU A 73 -18.57 33.66 14.63
C GLU A 73 -19.67 33.09 15.55
N GLU A 74 -20.46 32.13 15.07
CA GLU A 74 -21.47 31.43 15.87
C GLU A 74 -20.84 30.69 17.07
N LYS A 75 -19.66 30.08 16.88
CA LYS A 75 -18.94 29.40 17.95
C LYS A 75 -18.40 30.36 19.01
N GLU A 76 -17.90 31.54 18.61
CA GLU A 76 -17.44 32.58 19.53
C GLU A 76 -18.57 33.15 20.37
N LEU A 77 -19.71 33.46 19.73
CA LEU A 77 -20.92 33.91 20.43
C LEU A 77 -21.41 32.85 21.43
N ALA A 78 -21.46 31.58 21.04
CA ALA A 78 -21.83 30.50 21.94
C ALA A 78 -20.86 30.37 23.13
N LYS A 79 -19.55 30.56 22.91
CA LYS A 79 -18.54 30.57 23.99
C LYS A 79 -18.75 31.74 24.94
N GLN A 80 -19.04 32.93 24.43
CA GLN A 80 -19.33 34.12 25.25
C GLN A 80 -20.59 33.94 26.08
N GLN A 81 -21.70 33.48 25.47
CA GLN A 81 -22.95 33.21 26.18
C GLN A 81 -22.77 32.14 27.27
N ARG A 82 -21.99 31.09 27.00
CA ARG A 82 -21.67 30.06 28.00
C ARG A 82 -20.85 30.62 29.17
N LEU A 83 -19.93 31.54 28.90
CA LEU A 83 -19.09 32.15 29.93
C LEU A 83 -19.87 33.14 30.80
N GLU A 84 -20.75 33.94 30.19
CA GLU A 84 -21.69 34.81 30.90
C GLU A 84 -22.68 34.03 31.76
N ALA A 85 -23.26 32.95 31.22
CA ALA A 85 -24.14 32.06 31.98
C ALA A 85 -23.41 31.41 33.17
N LYS A 86 -22.16 30.98 33.00
CA LYS A 86 -21.32 30.44 34.09
C LYS A 86 -21.02 31.50 35.15
N LYS A 87 -20.75 32.75 34.74
CA LYS A 87 -20.49 33.87 35.68
C LYS A 87 -21.73 34.21 36.50
N LEU A 88 -22.90 34.26 35.86
CA LEU A 88 -24.18 34.54 36.52
C LEU A 88 -24.59 33.41 37.48
N ALA A 89 -24.37 32.15 37.11
CA ALA A 89 -24.61 31.01 38.01
C ALA A 89 -23.67 31.00 39.22
N LEU A 90 -22.41 31.39 39.04
CA LEU A 90 -21.45 31.55 40.13
C LEU A 90 -21.84 32.70 41.09
N GLU A 91 -22.34 33.81 40.54
CA GLU A 91 -22.84 34.95 41.32
C GLU A 91 -24.13 34.63 42.08
N GLN A 92 -24.93 33.68 41.59
CA GLN A 92 -26.11 33.13 42.27
C GLN A 92 -25.78 32.05 43.33
N GLY A 93 -24.50 31.71 43.52
CA GLY A 93 -24.04 30.85 44.61
C GLY A 93 -24.24 29.34 44.39
N GLU A 94 -24.57 28.88 43.18
CA GLU A 94 -24.63 27.46 42.84
C GLU A 94 -23.25 26.92 42.44
N THR A 95 -22.73 25.94 43.20
CA THR A 95 -21.52 25.18 42.83
C THR A 95 -21.83 24.20 41.71
N ILE A 96 -21.56 24.61 40.47
CA ILE A 96 -21.68 23.73 39.30
C ILE A 96 -20.44 22.83 39.22
N MET A 97 -20.65 21.51 39.34
CA MET A 97 -19.65 20.49 39.01
C MET A 97 -19.17 20.67 37.57
N GLU A 98 -17.85 20.69 37.40
CA GLU A 98 -17.16 20.73 36.12
C GLU A 98 -17.33 19.39 35.40
N ASP A 99 -18.43 19.25 34.65
CA ASP A 99 -18.61 18.13 33.73
C ASP A 99 -18.37 18.61 32.30
N GLY A 100 -17.21 18.23 31.75
CA GLY A 100 -17.03 18.03 30.31
C GLY A 100 -16.80 19.25 29.41
N MET A 101 -15.91 20.19 29.75
CA MET A 101 -15.31 21.04 28.71
C MET A 101 -14.09 20.37 28.09
N GLU A 102 -14.27 19.73 26.94
CA GLU A 102 -13.17 19.49 26.00
C GLU A 102 -12.70 20.85 25.44
N GLU A 103 -11.72 21.46 26.12
CA GLU A 103 -10.83 22.43 25.51
C GLU A 103 -9.75 21.66 24.74
N ASP A 104 -9.88 21.65 23.41
CA ASP A 104 -8.86 21.21 22.46
C ASP A 104 -7.72 22.24 22.44
N ASP A 105 -6.98 22.28 23.54
CA ASP A 105 -5.70 22.96 23.63
C ASP A 105 -4.62 21.88 23.52
N GLY A 106 -4.06 21.75 22.31
CA GLY A 106 -3.09 20.74 21.88
C GLY A 106 -1.73 20.72 22.60
N GLN A 107 -1.69 21.00 23.90
CA GLN A 107 -0.51 20.93 24.75
C GLN A 107 -0.69 20.03 25.99
N ASN A 108 -1.92 19.59 26.31
CA ASN A 108 -2.20 18.74 27.49
C ASN A 108 -2.39 17.23 27.18
N GLY A 109 -2.13 16.80 25.93
CA GLY A 109 -2.31 15.40 25.52
C GLY A 109 -1.39 14.41 26.26
N LEU A 110 -0.24 14.85 26.75
CA LEU A 110 0.71 14.00 27.47
C LEU A 110 0.17 13.56 28.83
N ALA A 111 -0.53 14.44 29.55
CA ALA A 111 -1.05 14.16 30.89
C ALA A 111 -2.17 13.10 30.85
N ALA A 112 -3.10 13.23 29.89
CA ALA A 112 -4.17 12.25 29.68
C ALA A 112 -3.62 10.87 29.26
N LEU A 113 -2.54 10.85 28.48
CA LEU A 113 -1.91 9.63 28.00
C LEU A 113 -1.16 8.89 29.12
N VAL A 114 -0.48 9.63 30.02
CA VAL A 114 0.19 9.06 31.20
C VAL A 114 -0.82 8.48 32.19
N ALA A 115 -1.95 9.16 32.42
CA ALA A 115 -3.02 8.66 33.29
C ALA A 115 -3.63 7.35 32.75
N SER A 116 -3.92 7.29 31.44
CA SER A 116 -4.44 6.09 30.79
C SER A 116 -3.45 4.92 30.80
N ALA A 117 -2.16 5.19 30.64
CA ALA A 117 -1.11 4.17 30.70
C ALA A 117 -0.96 3.55 32.10
N GLN A 118 -1.06 4.37 33.16
CA GLN A 118 -1.00 3.90 34.54
C GLN A 118 -2.21 3.05 34.91
N GLU A 119 -3.39 3.39 34.40
CA GLU A 119 -4.64 2.64 34.62
C GLU A 119 -4.69 1.32 33.86
N ALA A 120 -4.05 1.25 32.69
CA ALA A 120 -3.89 0.01 31.93
C ALA A 120 -2.84 -0.92 32.58
N ALA A 121 -1.79 -0.36 33.18
CA ALA A 121 -0.76 -1.12 33.90
C ALA A 121 -1.31 -1.77 35.19
N SER A 122 -2.20 -1.09 35.92
CA SER A 122 -2.83 -1.65 37.13
C SER A 122 -3.88 -2.74 36.83
N LYS A 123 -4.43 -2.77 35.62
CA LYS A 123 -5.39 -3.81 35.16
C LYS A 123 -4.72 -5.09 34.66
N TYR A 124 -3.38 -5.12 34.53
CA TYR A 124 -2.65 -6.29 34.06
C TYR A 124 -1.94 -6.99 35.22
N ASP A 125 -2.72 -7.76 35.99
CA ASP A 125 -2.20 -8.78 36.90
C ASP A 125 -2.11 -10.12 36.15
N GLY A 126 -0.98 -10.80 36.28
CA GLY A 126 -0.56 -11.88 35.40
C GLY A 126 -1.24 -13.22 35.66
N HIS A 127 -1.71 -13.88 34.59
CA HIS A 127 -1.41 -15.27 34.23
C HIS A 127 -2.37 -15.80 33.15
N SER A 128 -1.82 -16.38 32.09
CA SER A 128 -2.38 -17.62 31.52
C SER A 128 -1.34 -18.33 30.67
N ASN A 129 -0.99 -19.53 31.14
CA ASN A 129 -0.34 -20.58 30.37
C ASN A 129 -1.20 -20.94 29.15
N PHE A 130 -0.56 -21.10 27.99
CA PHE A 130 -1.08 -21.96 26.92
C PHE A 130 0.10 -22.54 26.13
N ASP A 131 0.53 -23.73 26.54
CA ASP A 131 1.25 -24.68 25.70
C ASP A 131 0.29 -25.23 24.64
N GLU A 132 0.68 -25.28 23.37
CA GLU A 132 0.29 -26.30 22.39
C GLU A 132 1.11 -26.16 21.08
N PRO A 133 1.26 -27.23 20.28
CA PRO A 133 2.55 -27.67 19.74
C PRO A 133 2.81 -27.23 18.29
N GLU A 134 4.09 -27.13 17.95
CA GLU A 134 4.55 -26.97 16.57
C GLU A 134 4.53 -28.32 15.84
N GLU A 135 3.61 -28.49 14.91
CA GLU A 135 3.76 -29.46 13.81
C GLU A 135 4.32 -28.73 12.59
N GLU A 136 5.59 -29.05 12.30
CA GLU A 136 6.38 -28.59 11.18
C GLU A 136 5.84 -29.21 9.87
N LEU A 137 5.11 -28.42 9.09
CA LEU A 137 4.75 -28.76 7.71
C LEU A 137 5.70 -28.04 6.78
N ASP A 138 6.56 -28.82 6.12
CA ASP A 138 7.52 -28.43 5.09
C ASP A 138 6.79 -27.88 3.85
N VAL A 139 6.32 -26.64 3.95
CA VAL A 139 5.97 -25.83 2.79
C VAL A 139 7.26 -25.14 2.38
N VAL A 140 7.85 -25.60 1.28
CA VAL A 140 8.95 -24.88 0.60
C VAL A 140 8.35 -23.61 -0.03
N ASP A 141 7.95 -22.67 0.82
CA ASP A 141 7.83 -21.26 0.48
C ASP A 141 9.28 -20.81 0.32
N TYR A 142 9.66 -20.35 -0.87
CA TYR A 142 10.93 -19.65 -1.02
C TYR A 142 10.79 -18.33 -0.25
N ASN A 143 11.00 -18.38 1.07
CA ASN A 143 11.12 -17.23 1.96
C ASN A 143 12.34 -16.43 1.50
N ILE A 144 12.10 -15.51 0.58
CA ILE A 144 13.06 -14.46 0.27
C ILE A 144 12.96 -13.46 1.42
N ASP A 145 13.60 -13.79 2.54
CA ASP A 145 13.72 -12.87 3.67
C ASP A 145 14.45 -11.61 3.18
N PHE A 146 13.71 -10.50 3.13
CA PHE A 146 14.20 -9.19 2.71
C PHE A 146 15.06 -8.52 3.80
N TYR A 147 14.99 -9.02 5.04
CA TYR A 147 15.52 -8.37 6.24
C TYR A 147 16.55 -9.21 7.02
N ASN A 148 16.99 -10.37 6.52
CA ASN A 148 17.85 -11.28 7.28
C ASN A 148 19.36 -11.06 7.04
N ASP A 149 19.73 -9.92 6.49
CA ASP A 149 21.13 -9.57 6.21
C ASP A 149 21.53 -8.43 7.17
N ASN A 150 22.09 -8.84 8.32
CA ASN A 150 22.70 -7.98 9.35
C ASN A 150 24.00 -7.33 8.84
N ASP A 151 23.93 -6.62 7.71
CA ASP A 151 25.08 -5.90 7.16
C ASP A 151 24.82 -4.39 7.35
N GLU A 152 25.28 -3.88 8.50
CA GLU A 152 25.11 -2.50 8.99
C GLU A 152 25.98 -1.47 8.25
N GLY A 153 26.36 -1.71 6.99
CA GLY A 153 27.27 -0.85 6.24
C GLY A 153 26.78 -0.40 4.85
N ASN A 154 25.77 -1.05 4.27
CA ASN A 154 25.40 -0.81 2.87
C ASN A 154 24.25 0.20 2.71
N THR A 155 24.43 1.10 1.75
CA THR A 155 23.45 2.12 1.34
C THR A 155 22.09 1.48 1.05
N GLU A 156 20.98 2.18 1.31
CA GLU A 156 19.62 1.66 1.09
C GLU A 156 19.40 1.16 -0.37
N LEU A 157 20.07 1.80 -1.33
CA LEU A 157 20.16 1.40 -2.74
C LEU A 157 20.83 0.03 -2.96
N GLU A 158 21.76 -0.37 -2.12
CA GLU A 158 22.47 -1.67 -2.23
C GLU A 158 21.66 -2.80 -1.60
N LYS A 159 20.94 -2.51 -0.50
CA LYS A 159 20.00 -3.45 0.12
C LYS A 159 18.87 -3.83 -0.86
N SER A 160 18.31 -2.85 -1.55
CA SER A 160 17.28 -3.11 -2.57
C SER A 160 17.82 -3.91 -3.76
N ARG A 161 19.03 -3.60 -4.26
CA ARG A 161 19.68 -4.37 -5.35
C ARG A 161 19.86 -5.85 -5.01
N LYS A 162 20.38 -6.15 -3.81
CA LYS A 162 20.60 -7.54 -3.37
C LYS A 162 19.28 -8.32 -3.29
N ALA A 163 18.21 -7.66 -2.85
CA ALA A 163 16.87 -8.27 -2.84
C ALA A 163 16.33 -8.51 -4.26
N TYR A 164 16.48 -7.55 -5.18
CA TYR A 164 16.08 -7.73 -6.58
C TYR A 164 16.86 -8.84 -7.27
N ASP A 165 18.15 -8.98 -7.00
CA ASP A 165 18.98 -10.06 -7.54
C ASP A 165 18.53 -11.44 -7.03
N LYS A 166 18.15 -11.54 -5.75
CA LYS A 166 17.62 -12.79 -5.18
C LYS A 166 16.29 -13.17 -5.85
N ILE A 167 15.37 -12.23 -6.00
CA ILE A 167 14.09 -12.44 -6.69
C ILE A 167 14.34 -12.81 -8.16
N PHE A 168 15.20 -12.07 -8.84
CA PHE A 168 15.55 -12.31 -10.24
C PHE A 168 16.05 -13.74 -10.45
N LYS A 169 17.01 -14.22 -9.63
CA LYS A 169 17.50 -15.61 -9.72
C LYS A 169 16.38 -16.62 -9.53
N THR A 170 15.54 -16.46 -8.51
CA THR A 170 14.41 -17.39 -8.27
C THR A 170 13.42 -17.43 -9.43
N VAL A 171 13.08 -16.27 -10.00
CA VAL A 171 12.15 -16.17 -11.15
C VAL A 171 12.78 -16.78 -12.39
N VAL A 172 14.06 -16.48 -12.63
CA VAL A 172 14.82 -17.03 -13.75
C VAL A 172 14.84 -18.55 -13.64
N ASP A 173 15.15 -19.14 -12.48
CA ASP A 173 15.19 -20.59 -12.28
C ASP A 173 13.84 -21.28 -12.41
N ALA A 174 12.76 -20.63 -12.00
CA ALA A 174 11.41 -21.16 -12.14
C ALA A 174 10.82 -21.04 -13.56
N SER A 175 11.45 -20.29 -14.47
CA SER A 175 10.87 -19.94 -15.78
C SER A 175 11.60 -20.58 -16.95
N ASP A 176 10.82 -21.15 -17.88
CA ASP A 176 11.35 -21.65 -19.17
C ASP A 176 11.52 -20.53 -20.22
N VAL A 177 10.69 -19.50 -20.15
CA VAL A 177 10.64 -18.38 -21.10
C VAL A 177 10.55 -17.07 -20.34
N ILE A 178 11.42 -16.12 -20.68
CA ILE A 178 11.50 -14.79 -20.08
C ILE A 178 11.15 -13.75 -21.14
N LEU A 179 10.18 -12.90 -20.82
CA LEU A 179 9.75 -11.79 -21.66
C LEU A 179 10.41 -10.51 -21.14
N TYR A 180 11.22 -9.88 -21.98
CA TYR A 180 11.92 -8.66 -21.64
C TYR A 180 11.26 -7.46 -22.30
N VAL A 181 10.52 -6.69 -21.51
CA VAL A 181 9.76 -5.53 -21.98
C VAL A 181 10.67 -4.29 -22.06
N LEU A 182 10.73 -3.67 -23.23
CA LEU A 182 11.46 -2.44 -23.53
C LEU A 182 10.48 -1.30 -23.88
N ASP A 183 10.82 -0.05 -23.60
CA ASP A 183 10.03 1.12 -24.04
C ASP A 183 10.47 1.52 -25.45
N ALA A 184 9.54 1.62 -26.40
CA ALA A 184 9.85 1.85 -27.81
C ALA A 184 10.50 3.22 -28.09
N ARG A 185 10.38 4.18 -27.17
CA ARG A 185 11.04 5.50 -27.30
C ARG A 185 12.54 5.44 -27.04
N ASP A 186 12.96 4.56 -26.13
CA ASP A 186 14.36 4.36 -25.76
C ASP A 186 14.62 2.90 -25.37
N PRO A 187 14.67 1.99 -26.38
CA PRO A 187 14.82 0.58 -26.11
C PRO A 187 16.20 0.23 -25.56
N GLU A 188 17.27 0.93 -25.95
CA GLU A 188 18.62 0.69 -25.39
C GLU A 188 18.76 1.24 -23.97
N GLY A 189 18.14 2.38 -23.63
CA GLY A 189 18.16 2.91 -22.27
C GLY A 189 17.38 2.07 -21.25
N THR A 190 16.34 1.36 -21.70
CA THR A 190 15.58 0.40 -20.88
C THR A 190 16.16 -1.02 -20.89
N ARG A 191 17.27 -1.21 -21.61
CA ARG A 191 17.96 -2.50 -21.76
C ARG A 191 19.15 -2.62 -20.80
N SER A 192 19.29 -3.78 -20.18
CA SER A 192 20.38 -4.13 -19.27
C SER A 192 21.09 -5.38 -19.75
N ARG A 193 22.26 -5.19 -20.37
CA ARG A 193 23.08 -6.29 -20.91
C ARG A 193 23.49 -7.29 -19.84
N ARG A 194 23.61 -6.85 -18.58
CA ARG A 194 24.00 -7.71 -17.46
C ARG A 194 22.89 -8.71 -17.12
N VAL A 195 21.63 -8.28 -17.19
CA VAL A 195 20.46 -9.15 -17.01
C VAL A 195 20.37 -10.15 -18.16
N GLU A 196 20.56 -9.69 -19.41
CA GLU A 196 20.57 -10.57 -20.57
C GLU A 196 21.65 -11.66 -20.44
N GLN A 197 22.89 -11.29 -20.14
CA GLN A 197 23.97 -12.24 -19.93
C GLN A 197 23.67 -13.26 -18.82
N ALA A 198 23.07 -12.82 -17.71
CA ALA A 198 22.69 -13.72 -16.63
C ALA A 198 21.61 -14.73 -17.05
N VAL A 199 20.65 -14.31 -17.88
CA VAL A 199 19.65 -15.22 -18.47
C VAL A 199 20.30 -16.18 -19.47
N LEU A 200 21.20 -15.72 -20.34
CA LEU A 200 21.87 -16.58 -21.32
C LEU A 200 22.83 -17.59 -20.67
N GLN A 201 23.48 -17.22 -19.57
CA GLN A 201 24.30 -18.14 -18.78
C GLN A 201 23.46 -19.26 -18.16
N SER A 202 22.18 -18.99 -17.90
CA SER A 202 21.23 -19.98 -17.44
C SER A 202 20.81 -20.88 -18.61
N GLN A 203 21.28 -22.12 -18.62
CA GLN A 203 21.03 -23.06 -19.71
C GLN A 203 19.53 -23.35 -19.89
N GLY A 204 19.08 -23.45 -21.14
CA GLY A 204 17.73 -23.90 -21.49
C GLY A 204 16.63 -22.83 -21.46
N LYS A 205 16.95 -21.57 -21.09
CA LYS A 205 15.95 -20.50 -20.99
C LYS A 205 15.89 -19.68 -22.28
N ARG A 206 14.66 -19.34 -22.70
CA ARG A 206 14.44 -18.49 -23.88
C ARG A 206 14.16 -17.06 -23.48
N LEU A 207 14.92 -16.11 -24.03
CA LEU A 207 14.70 -14.67 -23.86
C LEU A 207 14.02 -14.10 -25.11
N ILE A 208 12.91 -13.38 -24.92
CA ILE A 208 12.16 -12.71 -25.99
C ILE A 208 12.01 -11.24 -25.61
N LEU A 209 12.36 -10.33 -26.52
CA LEU A 209 12.18 -8.90 -26.32
C LEU A 209 10.75 -8.50 -26.70
N ILE A 210 10.16 -7.56 -25.97
CA ILE A 210 8.83 -6.99 -26.26
C ILE A 210 8.95 -5.48 -26.25
N LEU A 211 8.70 -4.85 -27.40
CA LEU A 211 8.60 -3.39 -27.48
C LEU A 211 7.20 -2.93 -27.05
N ASN A 212 7.15 -2.14 -25.98
CA ASN A 212 5.94 -1.53 -25.44
C ASN A 212 5.88 -0.03 -25.79
N LYS A 213 4.67 0.55 -25.79
CA LYS A 213 4.41 1.96 -26.11
C LYS A 213 4.79 2.38 -27.53
N VAL A 214 4.56 1.48 -28.49
CA VAL A 214 4.86 1.70 -29.91
C VAL A 214 4.04 2.83 -30.54
N ASP A 215 2.93 3.22 -29.91
CA ASP A 215 2.07 4.34 -30.29
C ASP A 215 2.78 5.71 -30.15
N LEU A 216 3.80 5.80 -29.31
CA LEU A 216 4.52 7.04 -29.03
C LEU A 216 5.63 7.35 -30.03
N ILE A 217 5.93 6.43 -30.96
CA ILE A 217 6.96 6.61 -31.96
C ILE A 217 6.39 6.49 -33.38
N PRO A 218 6.96 7.21 -34.37
CA PRO A 218 6.56 7.03 -35.76
C PRO A 218 6.81 5.60 -36.26
N PRO A 219 5.97 5.07 -37.18
CA PRO A 219 6.12 3.70 -37.69
C PRO A 219 7.49 3.38 -38.30
N HIS A 220 8.11 4.34 -39.00
CA HIS A 220 9.43 4.14 -39.61
C HIS A 220 10.55 3.96 -38.56
N VAL A 221 10.45 4.63 -37.41
CA VAL A 221 11.40 4.47 -36.29
C VAL A 221 11.21 3.11 -35.64
N LEU A 222 9.95 2.65 -35.51
CA LEU A 222 9.64 1.32 -34.99
C LEU A 222 10.26 0.22 -35.87
N GLU A 223 10.14 0.33 -37.19
CA GLU A 223 10.75 -0.62 -38.12
C GLU A 223 12.28 -0.66 -38.00
N GLN A 224 12.91 0.51 -37.88
CA GLN A 224 14.36 0.61 -37.63
C GLN A 224 14.76 -0.11 -36.33
N TRP A 225 14.04 0.13 -35.23
CA TRP A 225 14.29 -0.55 -33.97
C TRP A 225 14.06 -2.06 -34.05
N LEU A 226 12.99 -2.51 -34.69
CA LEU A 226 12.72 -3.93 -34.88
C LEU A 226 13.85 -4.61 -35.68
N ASN A 227 14.39 -3.96 -36.71
CA ASN A 227 15.51 -4.50 -37.49
C ASN A 227 16.77 -4.67 -36.62
N VAL A 228 17.08 -3.69 -35.76
CA VAL A 228 18.23 -3.75 -34.86
C VAL A 228 18.03 -4.79 -33.75
N LEU A 229 16.85 -4.87 -33.14
CA LEU A 229 16.63 -5.76 -32.00
C LEU A 229 16.52 -7.23 -32.44
N LYS A 230 15.88 -7.50 -33.58
CA LYS A 230 15.77 -8.84 -34.17
C LYS A 230 17.11 -9.49 -34.52
N SER A 231 18.17 -8.69 -34.72
CA SER A 231 19.51 -9.25 -34.95
C SER A 231 20.12 -9.83 -33.67
N SER A 232 19.63 -9.43 -32.50
CA SER A 232 20.12 -9.91 -31.20
C SER A 232 19.23 -10.99 -30.61
N PHE A 233 17.92 -10.72 -30.50
CA PHE A 233 16.95 -11.62 -29.88
C PHE A 233 15.62 -11.56 -30.64
N PRO A 234 14.79 -12.62 -30.57
CA PRO A 234 13.42 -12.55 -31.08
C PRO A 234 12.67 -11.38 -30.44
N THR A 235 12.16 -10.47 -31.27
CA THR A 235 11.47 -9.22 -30.89
C THR A 235 10.19 -9.04 -31.70
#